data_AF-R6E7V9-F1
#
_entry.id   AF-R6E7V9-F1
#
_cell.length_a   1.000
_cell.length_b   1.000
_cell.length_c   1.000
_cell.angle_alpha   90.00
_cell.angle_beta   90.00
_cell.angle_gamma   90.00
#
_symmetry.space_group_name_H-M   'P 1'
#
loop_
_entity.id
_entity.type
_entity.pdbx_description
1 polymer ?
#
loop_
_entity_poly.entity_id
_entity_poly.type
_entity_poly.pdbx_seq_one_letter_code
_entity_poly.pdbx_strand_id
1 'polypeptide(L)'
;MRHYVGVGKRAYVGAMYKLGEFNYKLNRVGKQGDLMGGGLTGGYQLRLNDALSLDCSLALGYLRADYEKYRVVEGVRVRQGEGAKNWWGPIHAGLTLTWNLF
;
A
#
# COMPACT_ATOMS: atom_id res chain seq x y z
N MET A 1 13.25 -1.65 3.46
CA MET A 1 14.43 -2.56 3.45
C MET A 1 13.92 -4.00 3.42
N ARG A 2 14.52 -4.89 2.60
CA ARG A 2 14.12 -6.31 2.48
C ARG A 2 15.29 -7.20 2.90
N HIS A 3 15.03 -8.17 3.75
CA HIS A 3 15.97 -9.19 4.22
C HIS A 3 15.57 -10.56 3.65
N TYR A 4 16.50 -11.18 2.93
CA TYR A 4 16.30 -12.49 2.32
C TYR A 4 16.66 -13.60 3.32
N VAL A 5 15.82 -14.62 3.43
CA VAL A 5 15.91 -15.70 4.41
C VAL A 5 15.73 -17.07 3.74
N GLY A 6 16.33 -18.10 4.33
CA GLY A 6 16.23 -19.49 3.87
C GLY A 6 17.33 -19.95 2.91
N VAL A 7 17.38 -21.28 2.70
CA VAL A 7 18.35 -21.92 1.80
C VAL A 7 18.03 -21.50 0.36
N GLY A 8 18.99 -20.83 -0.30
CA GLY A 8 18.81 -20.29 -1.65
C GLY A 8 18.18 -18.89 -1.73
N LYS A 9 17.99 -18.20 -0.60
CA LYS A 9 17.49 -16.80 -0.55
C LYS A 9 16.19 -16.55 -1.33
N ARG A 10 15.32 -17.56 -1.39
CA ARG A 10 14.04 -17.51 -2.14
C ARG A 10 12.93 -16.80 -1.38
N ALA A 11 12.99 -16.76 -0.05
CA ALA A 11 12.04 -16.01 0.77
C ALA A 11 12.64 -14.66 1.17
N TYR A 12 11.80 -13.65 1.33
CA TYR A 12 12.20 -12.38 1.95
C TYR A 12 11.14 -11.86 2.91
N VAL A 13 11.60 -11.09 3.88
CA VAL A 13 10.76 -10.29 4.78
C VAL A 13 11.31 -8.87 4.82
N GLY A 14 10.45 -7.89 4.97
CA GLY A 14 10.84 -6.49 5.01
C GLY A 14 9.80 -5.62 5.68
N ALA A 15 10.16 -4.38 5.88
CA ALA A 15 9.23 -3.34 6.30
C ALA A 15 8.82 -2.51 5.08
N MET A 16 7.54 -2.17 5.02
CA MET A 16 6.95 -1.29 4.02
C MET A 16 6.31 -0.09 4.72
N TYR A 17 6.59 1.10 4.23
CA TYR A 17 5.91 2.32 4.64
C TYR A 17 5.33 2.98 3.40
N LYS A 18 4.04 3.33 3.45
CA LYS A 18 3.29 4.01 2.41
C LYS A 18 2.90 5.38 2.94
N LEU A 19 3.37 6.41 2.27
CA LEU A 19 2.88 7.77 2.36
C LEU A 19 2.30 8.11 1.00
N GLY A 20 1.08 8.63 0.96
CA GLY A 20 0.48 9.11 -0.27
C GLY A 20 -0.52 10.20 0.02
N GLU A 21 -0.37 11.33 -0.65
CA GLU A 21 -1.37 12.38 -0.65
C GLU A 21 -2.41 12.06 -1.73
N PHE A 22 -3.68 11.88 -1.36
CA PHE A 22 -4.75 11.71 -2.33
C PHE A 22 -5.50 13.02 -2.51
N ASN A 23 -5.41 13.59 -3.72
CA ASN A 23 -6.18 14.75 -4.13
C ASN A 23 -7.33 14.28 -5.06
N TYR A 24 -8.51 14.02 -4.48
CA TYR A 24 -9.71 13.75 -5.28
C TYR A 24 -10.55 15.03 -5.40
N LYS A 25 -10.57 15.63 -6.59
CA LYS A 25 -11.48 16.73 -6.94
C LYS A 25 -12.69 16.18 -7.71
N LEU A 26 -13.70 15.69 -6.98
CA LEU A 26 -15.03 15.53 -7.55
C LEU A 26 -15.75 16.88 -7.40
N ASN A 27 -15.92 17.61 -8.51
CA ASN A 27 -16.63 18.87 -8.84
C ASN A 27 -17.32 19.77 -7.75
N ARG A 28 -17.57 19.35 -6.51
CA ARG A 28 -18.18 20.17 -5.46
C ARG A 28 -17.67 19.92 -4.02
N VAL A 29 -16.82 18.91 -3.80
CA VAL A 29 -16.22 18.57 -2.49
C VAL A 29 -14.78 18.14 -2.72
N GLY A 30 -13.82 19.02 -2.41
CA GLY A 30 -12.41 18.65 -2.38
C GLY A 30 -12.16 17.78 -1.16
N LYS A 31 -11.70 16.54 -1.37
CA LYS A 31 -11.14 15.73 -0.29
C LYS A 31 -9.64 15.65 -0.52
N GLN A 32 -8.92 16.38 0.30
CA GLN A 32 -7.48 16.27 0.47
C GLN A 32 -7.28 15.40 1.71
N GLY A 33 -6.48 14.35 1.59
CA GLY A 33 -6.25 13.43 2.69
C GLY A 33 -4.92 12.72 2.53
N ASP A 34 -4.24 12.56 3.65
CA ASP A 34 -2.97 11.85 3.74
C ASP A 34 -3.25 10.40 4.09
N LEU A 35 -2.79 9.51 3.23
CA LEU A 35 -2.78 8.08 3.48
C LEU A 35 -1.39 7.73 4.01
N MET A 36 -1.30 7.55 5.32
CA MET A 36 -0.08 7.14 6.00
C MET A 36 -0.27 5.72 6.53
N GLY A 37 0.66 4.83 6.23
CA GLY A 37 0.57 3.48 6.76
C GLY A 37 1.86 2.71 6.67
N GLY A 38 2.06 1.82 7.62
CA GLY A 38 3.25 0.99 7.75
C GLY A 38 2.88 -0.46 7.95
N GLY A 39 3.74 -1.36 7.49
CA GLY A 39 3.52 -2.78 7.62
C GLY A 39 4.76 -3.62 7.40
N LEU A 40 4.60 -4.91 7.61
CA LEU A 40 5.57 -5.92 7.24
C LEU A 40 5.17 -6.51 5.89
N THR A 41 6.15 -6.67 5.02
CA THR A 41 6.00 -7.37 3.75
C THR A 41 6.81 -8.65 3.80
N GLY A 42 6.25 -9.73 3.28
CA GLY A 42 6.97 -10.96 3.01
C GLY A 42 6.72 -11.39 1.58
N GLY A 43 7.65 -12.15 1.01
CA GLY A 43 7.46 -12.73 -0.29
C GLY A 43 8.31 -13.96 -0.51
N TYR A 44 7.97 -14.69 -1.56
CA TYR A 44 8.62 -15.92 -1.94
C TYR A 44 8.78 -16.00 -3.46
N GLN A 45 10.02 -16.18 -3.90
CA GLN A 45 10.41 -16.33 -5.28
C GLN A 45 10.49 -17.81 -5.66
N LEU A 46 9.59 -18.23 -6.53
CA LEU A 46 9.56 -19.54 -7.16
C LEU A 46 10.30 -19.49 -8.49
N ARG A 47 11.39 -20.26 -8.60
CA ARG A 47 12.04 -20.49 -9.89
C ARG A 47 11.24 -21.54 -10.66
N LEU A 48 10.57 -21.13 -11.72
CA LEU A 48 9.76 -22.02 -12.56
C LEU A 48 10.66 -22.75 -13.57
N ASN A 49 11.60 -22.04 -14.19
CA ASN A 49 12.60 -22.58 -15.11
C ASN A 49 13.89 -21.73 -15.07
N ASP A 50 14.92 -22.09 -15.84
CA ASP A 50 16.16 -21.32 -15.89
C ASP A 50 15.94 -19.86 -16.32
N ALA A 51 14.98 -19.63 -17.23
CA ALA A 51 14.60 -18.32 -17.72
C ALA A 51 13.45 -17.66 -16.93
N LEU A 52 12.65 -18.40 -16.15
CA LEU A 52 11.38 -17.90 -15.62
C LEU A 52 11.33 -17.98 -14.09
N SER A 53 11.02 -16.86 -13.44
CA SER A 53 10.81 -16.77 -11.99
C SER A 53 9.51 -16.06 -11.64
N LEU A 54 8.76 -16.58 -10.69
CA LEU A 54 7.54 -15.98 -10.15
C LEU A 54 7.80 -15.52 -8.72
N ASP A 55 7.64 -14.24 -8.44
CA ASP A 55 7.67 -13.67 -7.09
C ASP A 55 6.26 -13.43 -6.58
N CYS A 56 5.93 -14.06 -5.46
CA CYS A 56 4.68 -13.83 -4.74
C CYS A 56 4.96 -12.95 -3.52
N SER A 57 4.36 -11.77 -3.48
CA SER A 57 4.56 -10.79 -2.42
C SER A 57 3.24 -10.46 -1.70
N LEU A 58 3.30 -10.36 -0.38
CA LEU A 58 2.18 -9.99 0.48
C LEU A 58 2.68 -9.01 1.54
N ALA A 59 1.89 -8.02 1.89
CA ALA A 59 2.17 -7.15 3.02
C ALA A 59 0.94 -6.99 3.90
N LEU A 60 1.18 -7.08 5.20
CA LEU A 60 0.20 -6.87 6.26
C LEU A 60 0.64 -5.65 7.06
N GLY A 61 -0.31 -4.78 7.38
CA GLY A 61 0.02 -3.60 8.13
C GLY A 61 -1.17 -2.76 8.52
N TYR A 62 -0.82 -1.58 9.00
CA TYR A 62 -1.71 -0.55 9.47
C TYR A 62 -1.74 0.57 8.43
N LEU A 63 -2.90 0.86 7.88
CA LEU A 63 -3.15 2.05 7.07
C LEU A 63 -4.05 3.00 7.87
N ARG A 64 -3.59 4.22 8.07
CA ARG A 64 -4.41 5.35 8.50
C ARG A 64 -4.68 6.22 7.29
N ALA A 65 -5.95 6.32 6.93
CA ALA A 65 -6.40 7.26 5.93
C ALA A 65 -7.09 8.41 6.68
N ASP A 66 -6.38 9.53 6.80
CA ASP A 66 -6.95 10.77 7.31
C ASP A 66 -7.67 11.47 6.16
N TYR A 67 -9.00 11.51 6.24
CA TYR A 67 -9.84 12.16 5.22
C TYR A 67 -10.36 13.48 5.77
N GLU A 68 -9.85 14.62 5.29
CA GLU A 68 -10.56 15.89 5.45
C GLU A 68 -11.72 15.93 4.44
N LYS A 69 -12.96 15.83 4.94
CA LYS A 69 -14.16 16.04 4.12
C LYS A 69 -14.57 17.52 4.17
N TYR A 70 -14.29 18.29 3.12
CA TYR A 70 -14.92 19.61 2.94
C TYR A 70 -16.29 19.46 2.24
N ARG A 71 -17.38 19.25 2.98
CA ARG A 71 -18.73 19.44 2.40
C ARG A 71 -19.08 20.94 2.40
N VAL A 72 -19.22 21.53 1.21
CA VAL A 72 -19.84 22.85 1.07
C VAL A 72 -21.34 22.67 1.22
N VAL A 73 -21.90 23.07 2.36
CA VAL A 73 -23.34 23.27 2.53
C VAL A 73 -23.54 24.78 2.54
N GLU A 74 -24.29 25.29 1.55
CA GLU A 74 -24.83 26.66 1.53
C GLU A 74 -23.84 27.81 1.78
N GLY A 75 -22.73 27.85 1.03
CA GLY A 75 -21.85 29.03 0.98
C GLY A 75 -20.99 29.27 2.23
N VAL A 76 -21.13 28.47 3.29
CA VAL A 76 -20.30 28.54 4.49
C VAL A 76 -19.47 27.26 4.60
N ARG A 77 -18.14 27.42 4.70
CA ARG A 77 -17.20 26.30 4.88
C ARG A 77 -17.32 25.76 6.31
N VAL A 78 -18.17 24.76 6.53
CA VAL A 78 -18.30 24.10 7.84
C VAL A 78 -17.32 22.92 7.91
N ARG A 79 -16.33 22.98 8.82
CA ARG A 79 -15.45 21.85 9.17
C ARG A 79 -16.28 20.79 9.91
N GLN A 80 -16.62 19.69 9.25
CA GLN A 80 -17.35 18.58 9.88
C GLN A 80 -16.44 17.36 10.04
N GLY A 81 -15.70 17.33 11.16
CA GLY A 81 -15.08 16.14 11.74
C GLY A 81 -13.92 15.49 10.98
N GLU A 82 -12.77 15.40 11.62
CA GLU A 82 -11.64 14.55 11.21
C GLU A 82 -12.02 13.08 11.47
N GLY A 83 -12.39 12.36 10.41
CA GLY A 83 -12.65 10.93 10.49
C GLY A 83 -11.41 10.15 10.11
N ALA A 84 -10.50 9.92 11.06
CA ALA A 84 -9.37 9.01 10.87
C ALA A 84 -9.89 7.57 10.80
N LYS A 85 -9.85 6.94 9.61
CA LYS A 85 -10.24 5.53 9.47
C LYS A 85 -8.99 4.66 9.53
N ASN A 86 -8.88 3.88 10.61
CA ASN A 86 -7.80 2.94 10.83
C ASN A 86 -8.15 1.60 10.17
N TRP A 87 -7.30 1.11 9.28
CA TRP A 87 -7.43 -0.19 8.62
C TRP A 87 -6.26 -1.09 9.00
N TRP A 88 -6.57 -2.30 9.48
CA TRP A 88 -5.59 -3.33 9.85
C TRP A 88 -5.86 -4.55 8.99
N GLY A 89 -4.86 -4.98 8.22
CA GLY A 89 -5.02 -6.13 7.35
C GLY A 89 -4.03 -6.16 6.20
N PRO A 90 -4.34 -6.89 5.11
CA PRO A 90 -3.51 -6.86 3.92
C PRO A 90 -3.52 -5.46 3.30
N ILE A 91 -2.33 -4.88 3.19
CA ILE A 91 -2.08 -3.54 2.62
C ILE A 91 -1.43 -3.62 1.24
N HIS A 92 -0.96 -4.81 0.85
CA HIS A 92 -0.41 -5.09 -0.47
C HIS A 92 -0.46 -6.60 -0.77
N ALA A 93 -0.76 -6.95 -2.02
CA ALA A 93 -0.58 -8.28 -2.57
C ALA A 93 -0.11 -8.10 -4.01
N GLY A 94 0.91 -8.84 -4.43
CA GLY A 94 1.50 -8.68 -5.75
C GLY A 94 2.10 -9.98 -6.26
N LEU A 95 1.86 -10.27 -7.53
CA LEU A 95 2.49 -11.37 -8.26
C LEU A 95 3.36 -10.75 -9.35
N THR A 96 4.65 -11.05 -9.34
CA THR A 96 5.60 -10.54 -10.34
C THR A 96 6.21 -11.71 -11.10
N LEU A 97 5.92 -11.79 -12.39
CA LEU A 97 6.57 -12.75 -13.27
C LEU A 97 7.80 -12.09 -13.91
N THR A 98 8.97 -12.65 -13.64
CA THR A 98 10.24 -12.21 -14.22
C THR A 98 10.70 -13.22 -15.26
N TRP A 99 10.96 -12.74 -16.48
CA TRP A 99 11.52 -13.53 -17.55
C TRP A 99 12.93 -13.02 -17.87
N ASN A 100 13.93 -13.84 -17.58
CA ASN A 100 15.32 -13.64 -17.97
C ASN A 100 15.50 -14.27 -19.35
N LEU A 101 15.42 -13.43 -20.36
CA LEU A 101 15.94 -13.74 -21.68
C LEU A 101 17.47 -13.59 -21.59
N PHE A 102 18.19 -14.68 -21.89
CA PHE A 102 19.65 -14.78 -22.03
C PHE A 102 20.45 -15.01 -20.74
#